data_AF-A0A932S0N0-F1
#
_entry.id   AF-A0A932S0N0-F1
#
_cell.length_a   1.000
_cell.length_b   1.000
_cell.length_c   1.000
_cell.angle_alpha   90.00
_cell.angle_beta   90.00
_cell.angle_gamma   90.00
#
_symmetry.space_group_name_H-M   'P 1'
#
loop_
_entity.id
_entity.type
_entity.pdbx_description
1 polymer ?
#
loop_
_entity_poly.entity_id
_entity_poly.type
_entity_poly.pdbx_seq_one_letter_code
_entity_poly.pdbx_strand_id
1 'polypeptide(L)'
;MPAVAFLTNVDVDEDVESELCVLSDVVTLPKDVIDYVQKRVPTFQLKYSKTTQSKYYANTCPSCGVLSGDFFLHSEPGDPFFPTSEIEAAQLFLTEIPLSRPVCIEAGFHVGTGELILECAKRIA
;
A
#
# COMPACT_ATOMS: atom_id res chain seq x y z
N MET A 1 9.96 5.45 9.76
CA MET A 1 8.66 6.16 9.64
C MET A 1 7.64 5.10 9.26
N PRO A 2 6.52 4.96 9.99
CA PRO A 2 5.51 3.96 9.60
C PRO A 2 4.93 4.37 8.24
N ALA A 3 5.10 3.51 7.25
CA ALA A 3 4.50 3.61 5.93
C ALA A 3 3.60 2.39 5.72
N VAL A 4 2.52 2.58 4.97
CA VAL A 4 1.55 1.53 4.64
C VAL A 4 1.33 1.52 3.13
N ALA A 5 1.24 0.31 2.59
CA ALA A 5 0.71 0.01 1.27
C ALA A 5 -0.36 -1.08 1.42
N PHE A 6 -1.14 -1.31 0.37
CA PHE A 6 -2.15 -2.35 0.33
C PHE A 6 -1.71 -3.47 -0.60
N LEU A 7 -1.84 -4.71 -0.15
CA LEU A 7 -1.63 -5.90 -0.94
C LEU A 7 -3.01 -6.50 -1.24
N THR A 8 -3.33 -6.74 -2.51
CA THR A 8 -4.62 -7.31 -2.92
C THR A 8 -4.45 -8.13 -4.19
N ASN A 9 -5.36 -9.07 -4.41
CA ASN A 9 -5.57 -9.61 -5.75
C ASN A 9 -6.34 -8.58 -6.57
N VAL A 10 -5.98 -8.41 -7.84
CA VAL A 10 -6.82 -7.67 -8.79
C VAL A 10 -7.54 -8.69 -9.65
N ASP A 11 -8.86 -8.56 -9.76
CA ASP A 11 -9.62 -9.26 -10.78
C ASP A 11 -9.50 -8.45 -12.08
N VAL A 12 -8.46 -8.74 -12.88
CA VAL A 12 -8.20 -8.07 -14.15
C VAL A 12 -8.82 -8.89 -15.29
N ASP A 13 -10.08 -8.64 -15.62
CA ASP A 13 -10.85 -9.33 -16.68
C ASP A 13 -10.95 -10.87 -16.52
N GLU A 14 -11.94 -11.49 -17.17
CA GLU A 14 -12.34 -12.90 -16.94
C GLU A 14 -11.30 -13.96 -17.38
N ASP A 15 -10.20 -13.56 -18.02
CA ASP A 15 -9.22 -14.44 -18.67
C ASP A 15 -7.78 -14.36 -18.10
N VAL A 16 -7.55 -13.57 -17.03
CA VAL A 16 -6.23 -13.45 -16.39
C VAL A 16 -6.29 -14.02 -14.97
N GLU A 17 -5.34 -14.88 -14.60
CA GLU A 17 -5.21 -15.34 -13.22
C GLU A 17 -5.01 -14.13 -12.30
N SER A 18 -5.83 -14.00 -11.26
CA SER A 18 -5.71 -12.92 -10.28
C SER A 18 -4.30 -12.91 -9.69
N GLU A 19 -3.52 -11.87 -10.00
CA GLU A 19 -2.17 -11.70 -9.48
C GLU A 19 -2.19 -10.78 -8.24
N LEU A 20 -1.36 -11.09 -7.24
CA LEU A 20 -1.14 -10.23 -6.09
C LEU A 20 -0.41 -8.94 -6.52
N CYS A 21 -1.09 -7.82 -6.34
CA CYS A 21 -0.55 -6.50 -6.59
C CYS A 21 -0.37 -5.70 -5.30
N VAL A 22 0.56 -4.76 -5.35
CA VAL A 22 0.73 -3.74 -4.32
C VAL A 22 0.21 -2.43 -4.86
N LEU A 23 -0.71 -1.80 -4.14
CA LEU A 23 -1.33 -0.55 -4.53
C LEU A 23 -0.43 0.65 -4.19
N SER A 24 -0.39 1.61 -5.11
CA SER A 24 0.25 2.92 -4.98
C SER A 24 -0.70 4.02 -5.47
N ASP A 25 -0.38 5.28 -5.22
CA ASP A 25 -1.13 6.47 -5.66
C ASP A 25 -2.64 6.36 -5.36
N VAL A 26 -2.98 5.85 -4.17
CA VAL A 26 -4.35 5.48 -3.81
C VAL A 26 -5.25 6.73 -3.74
N VAL A 27 -6.17 6.86 -4.69
CA VAL A 27 -7.06 8.03 -4.83
C VAL A 27 -8.31 7.88 -3.96
N THR A 28 -8.96 6.71 -4.00
CA THR A 28 -10.18 6.45 -3.23
C THR A 28 -10.12 5.15 -2.46
N LEU A 29 -10.61 5.19 -1.21
CA LEU A 29 -10.77 4.04 -0.33
C LEU A 29 -12.13 4.11 0.35
N PRO A 30 -12.76 2.96 0.65
CA PRO A 30 -13.89 2.88 1.55
C PRO A 30 -13.57 3.45 2.94
N LYS A 31 -14.57 4.07 3.57
CA LYS A 31 -14.40 4.72 4.88
C LYS A 31 -13.95 3.75 5.97
N ASP A 32 -14.47 2.53 5.98
CA ASP A 32 -14.09 1.48 6.94
C ASP A 32 -12.64 1.05 6.79
N VAL A 33 -12.13 0.96 5.56
CA VAL A 33 -10.70 0.73 5.29
C VAL A 33 -9.84 1.89 5.80
N ILE A 34 -10.24 3.13 5.49
CA ILE A 34 -9.52 4.33 5.97
C ILE A 34 -9.48 4.35 7.49
N ASP A 35 -10.63 4.16 8.15
CA ASP A 35 -10.72 4.15 9.61
C ASP A 35 -9.86 3.04 10.23
N TYR A 36 -9.83 1.85 9.61
CA TYR A 36 -9.02 0.73 10.07
C TYR A 36 -7.52 1.03 10.01
N VAL A 37 -7.06 1.59 8.89
CA VAL A 37 -5.65 1.96 8.68
C VAL A 37 -5.27 3.12 9.58
N GLN A 38 -6.05 4.20 9.62
CA GLN A 38 -5.71 5.40 10.39
C GLN A 38 -5.74 5.19 11.90
N LYS A 39 -6.49 4.20 12.41
CA LYS A 39 -6.38 3.76 13.82
C LYS A 39 -5.01 3.21 14.18
N ARG A 40 -4.29 2.62 13.22
CA ARG A 40 -2.95 2.02 13.41
C ARG A 40 -1.84 2.95 12.95
N VAL A 41 -2.04 3.61 11.81
CA VAL A 41 -1.09 4.51 11.16
C VAL A 41 -1.80 5.83 10.84
N PRO A 42 -1.99 6.73 11.83
CA PRO A 42 -2.71 7.99 11.66
C PRO A 42 -2.02 8.97 10.70
N THR A 43 -0.79 8.69 10.31
CA THR A 43 -0.01 9.42 9.32
C THR A 43 -0.34 9.04 7.87
N PHE A 44 -1.18 8.03 7.64
CA PHE A 44 -1.71 7.75 6.31
C PHE A 44 -2.91 8.67 6.03
N GLN A 45 -2.73 9.69 5.19
CA GLN A 45 -3.68 10.79 5.05
C GLN A 45 -3.86 11.22 3.60
N LEU A 46 -5.07 11.68 3.25
CA LEU A 46 -5.32 12.34 1.97
C LEU A 46 -4.54 13.66 1.90
N LYS A 47 -3.62 13.77 0.94
CA LYS A 47 -2.73 14.93 0.77
C LYS A 47 -2.65 15.32 -0.69
N TYR A 48 -2.42 16.61 -0.93
CA TYR A 48 -2.11 17.11 -2.27
C TYR A 48 -0.60 17.06 -2.50
N SER A 49 -0.17 16.40 -3.58
CA SER A 49 1.22 16.39 -4.02
C SER A 49 1.43 17.45 -5.08
N LYS A 50 2.44 18.30 -4.87
CA LYS A 50 2.84 19.31 -5.88
C LYS A 50 3.52 18.68 -7.08
N THR A 51 4.15 17.51 -6.90
CA THR A 51 4.87 16.79 -7.96
C THR A 51 3.90 16.17 -8.96
N THR A 52 2.85 15.51 -8.47
CA THR A 52 1.85 14.85 -9.32
C THR A 52 0.66 15.76 -9.64
N GLN A 53 0.54 16.91 -8.97
CA GLN A 53 -0.59 17.84 -9.06
C GLN A 53 -1.96 17.20 -8.77
N SER A 54 -1.98 16.16 -7.93
CA SER A 54 -3.18 15.40 -7.56
C SER A 54 -3.29 15.20 -6.05
N LYS A 55 -4.46 14.75 -5.59
CA LYS A 55 -4.65 14.28 -4.21
C LYS A 55 -4.71 12.76 -4.19
N TYR A 56 -4.03 12.17 -3.22
CA TYR A 56 -4.09 10.73 -2.95
C TYR A 56 -3.81 10.49 -1.45
N TYR A 57 -4.17 9.32 -0.96
CA TYR A 57 -3.84 8.89 0.40
C TYR A 57 -2.37 8.52 0.45
N ALA A 58 -1.61 9.34 1.17
CA ALA A 58 -0.17 9.24 1.24
C ALA A 58 0.31 8.95 2.66
N ASN A 59 1.46 8.29 2.74
CA ASN A 59 2.24 8.21 3.97
C ASN A 59 2.83 9.59 4.29
N THR A 60 2.80 9.99 5.56
CA THR A 60 3.34 11.29 5.99
C THR A 60 4.28 11.15 7.18
N CYS A 61 5.23 12.09 7.28
CA CYS A 61 6.14 12.15 8.42
C CYS A 61 5.36 12.47 9.70
N PRO A 62 5.45 11.66 10.77
CA PRO A 62 4.77 11.95 12.03
C PRO A 62 5.28 13.22 12.72
N SER A 63 6.49 13.68 12.39
CA SER A 63 7.10 14.87 13.00
C SER A 63 6.73 16.17 12.27
N CYS A 64 6.85 16.21 10.94
CA CYS A 64 6.64 17.44 10.16
C CYS A 64 5.42 17.41 9.23
N GLY A 65 4.75 16.26 9.08
CA GLY A 65 3.59 16.10 8.21
C GLY A 65 3.87 16.14 6.71
N VAL A 66 5.16 16.18 6.31
CA VAL A 66 5.52 16.12 4.88
C VAL A 66 5.11 14.77 4.29
N LEU A 67 4.65 14.81 3.04
CA LEU A 67 4.29 13.63 2.27
C LEU A 67 5.55 12.82 1.91
N SER A 68 5.49 11.50 2.10
CA SER A 68 6.41 10.53 1.52
C SER A 68 5.87 10.14 0.15
N GLY A 69 6.56 10.57 -0.90
CA GLY A 69 6.15 10.31 -2.28
C GLY A 69 6.14 8.81 -2.57
N ASP A 70 5.07 8.33 -3.22
CA ASP A 70 4.93 6.91 -3.56
C ASP A 70 6.05 6.44 -4.50
N PHE A 71 6.62 7.36 -5.28
CA PHE A 71 7.85 7.12 -6.03
C PHE A 71 8.98 6.52 -5.19
N PHE A 72 9.24 7.06 -3.99
CA PHE A 72 10.30 6.58 -3.09
C PHE A 72 9.88 5.38 -2.22
N LEU A 73 8.65 4.91 -2.39
CA LEU A 73 8.11 3.78 -1.65
C LEU A 73 7.92 2.56 -2.54
N HIS A 74 7.69 2.76 -3.85
CA HIS A 74 7.21 1.73 -4.77
C HIS A 74 7.99 1.62 -6.08
N SER A 75 8.84 2.59 -6.47
CA SER A 75 9.32 2.66 -7.85
C SER A 75 10.68 2.02 -8.10
N GLU A 76 11.56 1.94 -7.09
CA GLU A 76 12.92 1.43 -7.29
C GLU A 76 13.16 0.11 -6.52
N PRO A 77 13.91 -0.85 -7.08
CA PRO A 77 14.36 -2.05 -6.38
C PRO A 77 14.97 -1.74 -5.00
N GLY A 78 14.43 -2.36 -3.95
CA GLY A 78 14.87 -2.17 -2.56
C GLY A 78 14.14 -1.05 -1.83
N ASP A 79 13.25 -0.30 -2.51
CA ASP A 79 12.30 0.58 -1.84
C ASP A 79 11.36 -0.24 -0.92
N PRO A 80 10.78 0.38 0.13
CA PRO A 80 9.99 -0.34 1.14
C PRO A 80 8.94 -1.30 0.59
N PHE A 81 8.23 -0.93 -0.48
CA PHE A 81 7.19 -1.75 -1.09
C PHE A 81 7.61 -2.35 -2.45
N PHE A 82 8.89 -2.26 -2.79
CA PHE A 82 9.52 -2.98 -3.89
C PHE A 82 10.71 -3.83 -3.38
N PRO A 83 10.48 -4.78 -2.46
CA PRO A 83 11.54 -5.66 -2.01
C PRO A 83 12.02 -6.57 -3.15
N THR A 84 13.32 -6.84 -3.16
CA THR A 84 13.98 -7.71 -4.13
C THR A 84 14.53 -9.00 -3.53
N SER A 85 14.36 -9.18 -2.22
CA SER A 85 14.78 -10.38 -1.50
C SER A 85 13.85 -10.70 -0.33
N GLU A 86 13.87 -11.96 0.10
CA GLU A 86 13.16 -12.41 1.31
C GLU A 86 13.59 -11.61 2.56
N ILE A 87 14.87 -11.22 2.63
CA ILE A 87 15.43 -10.44 3.75
C ILE A 87 14.79 -9.04 3.80
N GLU A 88 14.59 -8.40 2.65
CA GLU A 88 13.91 -7.10 2.55
C GLU A 88 12.43 -7.25 2.88
N ALA A 89 11.74 -8.23 2.30
CA ALA A 89 10.33 -8.49 2.56
C ALA A 89 10.06 -8.85 4.03
N ALA A 90 10.96 -9.57 4.70
CA ALA A 90 10.86 -9.90 6.12
C ALA A 90 11.02 -8.69 7.08
N GLN A 91 11.38 -7.51 6.57
CA GLN A 91 11.35 -6.27 7.35
C GLN A 91 9.95 -5.65 7.42
N LEU A 92 9.04 -6.07 6.54
CA LEU A 92 7.66 -5.59 6.50
C LEU A 92 6.80 -6.30 7.55
N PHE A 93 5.72 -5.62 7.90
CA PHE A 93 4.64 -6.19 8.71
C PHE A 93 3.38 -6.30 7.87
N LEU A 94 2.67 -7.41 8.01
CA LEU A 94 1.45 -7.71 7.26
C LEU A 94 0.29 -7.94 8.23
N THR A 95 -0.87 -7.34 7.95
CA THR A 95 -2.11 -7.59 8.68
C THR A 95 -3.27 -7.59 7.71
N GLU A 96 -4.25 -8.43 7.96
CA GLU A 96 -5.46 -8.49 7.16
C GLU A 96 -6.44 -7.40 7.60
N ILE A 97 -7.11 -6.79 6.63
CA ILE A 97 -8.20 -5.86 6.89
C ILE A 97 -9.49 -6.68 6.93
N PRO A 98 -10.26 -6.68 8.04
CA PRO A 98 -11.48 -7.46 8.16
C PRO A 98 -12.59 -6.83 7.31
N LEU A 99 -12.64 -7.21 6.04
CA LEU A 99 -13.67 -6.78 5.09
C LEU A 99 -14.88 -7.72 5.16
N SER A 100 -16.08 -7.14 5.19
CA SER A 100 -17.33 -7.91 5.16
C SER A 100 -17.85 -8.18 3.73
N ARG A 101 -17.26 -7.51 2.74
CA ARG A 101 -17.62 -7.56 1.32
C ARG A 101 -16.45 -7.06 0.47
N PRO A 102 -16.42 -7.36 -0.84
CA PRO A 102 -15.52 -6.72 -1.78
C PRO A 102 -15.64 -5.19 -1.72
N VAL A 103 -14.53 -4.51 -2.00
CA VAL A 103 -14.43 -3.06 -1.95
C VAL A 103 -13.90 -2.52 -3.27
N CYS A 104 -14.38 -1.34 -3.66
CA CYS A 104 -13.84 -0.61 -4.80
C CYS A 104 -12.74 0.34 -4.33
N ILE A 105 -11.58 0.29 -4.99
CA ILE A 105 -10.42 1.13 -4.71
C ILE A 105 -9.96 1.71 -6.04
N GLU A 106 -9.74 3.02 -6.08
CA GLU A 106 -9.09 3.70 -7.21
C GLU A 106 -7.64 3.95 -6.82
N ALA A 107 -6.71 3.33 -7.53
CA ALA A 107 -5.28 3.39 -7.23
C ALA A 107 -4.45 3.00 -8.47
N GLY A 108 -3.17 3.37 -8.47
CA GLY A 108 -2.16 2.66 -9.24
C GLY A 108 -1.79 1.34 -8.57
N PHE A 109 -1.06 0.48 -9.28
CA PHE A 109 -0.52 -0.74 -8.71
C PHE A 109 0.71 -1.22 -9.48
N HIS A 110 1.49 -2.07 -8.82
CA HIS A 110 2.52 -2.88 -9.47
C HIS A 110 2.39 -4.34 -9.03
N VAL A 111 2.87 -5.24 -9.89
CA VAL A 111 2.86 -6.69 -9.69
C VAL A 111 4.29 -7.22 -9.52
N GLY A 112 4.44 -8.54 -9.30
CA GLY A 112 5.74 -9.20 -9.20
C GLY A 112 6.40 -9.18 -7.81
N THR A 113 5.98 -8.31 -6.90
CA THR A 113 6.47 -8.29 -5.51
C THR A 113 5.46 -8.82 -4.49
N GLY A 114 4.20 -9.00 -4.90
CA GLY A 114 3.10 -9.34 -4.01
C GLY A 114 3.27 -10.67 -3.29
N GLU A 115 3.64 -11.73 -4.02
CA GLU A 115 3.90 -13.06 -3.45
C GLU A 115 5.06 -13.02 -2.45
N LEU A 116 6.17 -12.38 -2.81
CA LEU A 116 7.34 -12.25 -1.93
C LEU A 116 6.98 -11.57 -0.60
N ILE A 117 6.16 -10.51 -0.66
CA ILE A 117 5.66 -9.83 0.54
C ILE A 117 4.73 -10.76 1.33
N LEU A 118 3.79 -11.46 0.68
CA LEU A 118 2.82 -12.33 1.33
C LEU A 118 3.48 -13.49 2.09
N GLU A 119 4.54 -14.05 1.52
CA GLU A 119 5.28 -15.19 2.05
C GLU A 119 6.24 -14.79 3.18
N CYS A 120 6.95 -13.67 3.05
CA CYS A 120 8.06 -13.33 3.94
C CYS A 120 7.72 -12.27 5.01
N ALA A 121 6.72 -11.41 4.80
CA ALA A 121 6.40 -10.35 5.75
C ALA A 121 5.91 -10.90 7.10
N LYS A 122 6.23 -10.17 8.17
CA LYS A 122 5.86 -10.57 9.54
C LYS A 122 4.39 -10.31 9.80
N ARG A 123 3.60 -11.36 10.01
CA ARG A 123 2.18 -11.23 10.33
C ARG A 123 1.95 -10.63 11.72
N ILE A 124 1.07 -9.63 11.80
CA ILE A 124 0.67 -8.96 13.05
C ILE A 124 -0.87 -8.96 13.19
N ALA A 125 -1.34 -9.01 14.44
CA ALA A 125 -2.76 -9.00 14.80
C ALA A 125 -3.34 -7.58 14.89
#